data_AF-A0A6P7FDG4-F1
#
_entry.id   AF-A0A6P7FDG4-F1
#
_cell.length_a   1.000
_cell.length_b   1.000
_cell.length_c   1.000
_cell.angle_alpha   90.00
_cell.angle_beta   90.00
_cell.angle_gamma   90.00
#
_symmetry.space_group_name_H-M   'P 1'
#
loop_
_entity.id
_entity.type
_entity.pdbx_description
1 polymer ?
#
loop_
_entity_poly.entity_id
_entity_poly.type
_entity_poly.pdbx_seq_one_letter_code
_entity_poly.pdbx_strand_id
1 'polypeptide(L)'
;MNVRNILKKKFFGKVIPSKDDPFSWMFNWGTLLVRAPFQGSMSRVVFWFHVVTLYLMAMFTYSNKPPAILLLEYLSVASLILVALSLKASIPYYGFAIILLVLVWVGSEMGERIRQECEIIFLTATQLNWTNWNKSNRQMLLMFLVITQQPLEINCYGFFKMNREALLKVSRLIHVFLTWYKSCAN
;
A
#
# COMPACT_ATOMS: atom_id res chain seq x y z
N MET A 1 -19.45 -19.14 -50.62
CA MET A 1 -19.73 -18.38 -49.38
C MET A 1 -18.44 -18.34 -48.56
N ASN A 2 -17.86 -17.15 -48.34
CA ASN A 2 -16.45 -16.98 -47.94
C ASN A 2 -16.25 -17.14 -46.42
N VAL A 3 -15.45 -18.13 -45.99
CA VAL A 3 -15.19 -18.52 -44.58
C VAL A 3 -14.68 -17.34 -43.73
N ARG A 4 -13.99 -16.38 -44.36
CA ARG A 4 -13.48 -15.16 -43.71
C ARG A 4 -14.60 -14.25 -43.16
N ASN A 5 -15.80 -14.29 -43.74
CA ASN A 5 -16.94 -13.47 -43.28
C ASN A 5 -17.71 -14.11 -42.11
N ILE A 6 -17.66 -15.44 -41.96
CA ILE A 6 -18.30 -16.14 -40.85
C ILE A 6 -17.47 -15.94 -39.56
N LEU A 7 -16.14 -15.98 -39.65
CA LEU A 7 -15.26 -15.74 -38.51
C LEU A 7 -15.30 -14.28 -38.02
N LYS A 8 -15.38 -13.30 -38.92
CA LYS A 8 -15.57 -11.89 -38.53
C LYS A 8 -16.88 -11.66 -37.76
N LYS A 9 -17.98 -12.31 -38.17
CA LYS A 9 -19.27 -12.16 -37.49
C LYS A 9 -19.32 -12.89 -36.15
N LYS A 10 -18.58 -13.99 -36.00
CA LYS A 10 -18.53 -14.79 -34.77
C LYS A 10 -17.57 -14.22 -33.71
N PHE A 11 -16.52 -13.49 -34.11
CA PHE A 11 -15.54 -12.91 -33.18
C PHE A 11 -15.62 -11.39 -33.00
N PHE A 12 -16.19 -10.64 -33.95
CA PHE A 12 -16.35 -9.18 -33.88
C PHE A 12 -17.81 -8.72 -33.92
N GLY A 13 -18.76 -9.65 -33.73
CA GLY A 13 -20.14 -9.28 -33.41
C GLY A 13 -20.14 -8.44 -32.14
N LYS A 14 -20.56 -7.17 -32.25
CA LYS A 14 -20.64 -6.22 -31.15
C LYS A 14 -21.67 -6.75 -30.15
N VAL A 15 -21.24 -7.57 -29.20
CA VAL A 15 -22.08 -8.02 -28.08
C VAL A 15 -22.27 -6.81 -27.19
N ILE A 16 -23.43 -6.16 -27.32
CA ILE A 16 -23.85 -5.11 -26.41
C ILE A 16 -24.37 -5.85 -25.18
N PRO A 17 -23.70 -5.76 -24.02
CA PRO A 17 -24.16 -6.47 -22.83
C PRO A 17 -25.57 -5.99 -22.46
N SER A 18 -26.41 -6.93 -22.01
CA SER A 18 -27.75 -6.61 -21.51
C SER A 18 -27.65 -5.60 -20.37
N LYS A 19 -28.61 -4.66 -20.29
CA LYS A 19 -28.61 -3.60 -19.27
C LYS A 19 -28.71 -4.14 -17.84
N ASP A 20 -29.15 -5.40 -17.71
CA ASP A 20 -29.33 -6.11 -16.45
C ASP A 20 -28.10 -6.99 -16.08
N ASP A 21 -27.03 -6.94 -16.88
CA ASP A 21 -25.79 -7.66 -16.56
C ASP A 21 -25.06 -6.97 -15.39
N PRO A 22 -24.80 -7.66 -14.27
CA PRO A 22 -24.15 -7.09 -13.09
C PRO A 22 -22.70 -6.64 -13.34
N PHE A 23 -22.11 -6.99 -14.50
CA PHE A 23 -20.78 -6.55 -14.91
C PHE A 23 -20.79 -5.53 -16.06
N SER A 24 -21.96 -5.07 -16.49
CA SER A 24 -22.11 -4.06 -17.56
C SER A 24 -21.34 -2.76 -17.27
N TRP A 25 -21.23 -2.37 -16.00
CA TRP A 25 -20.42 -1.22 -15.56
C TRP A 25 -18.94 -1.42 -15.90
N MET A 26 -18.39 -2.63 -15.75
CA MET A 26 -16.96 -2.92 -15.96
C MET A 26 -16.54 -2.74 -17.43
N PHE A 27 -17.43 -3.03 -18.38
CA PHE A 27 -17.18 -2.78 -19.80
C PHE A 27 -17.30 -1.29 -20.20
N ASN A 28 -18.16 -0.53 -19.52
CA ASN A 28 -18.20 0.94 -19.66
C ASN A 28 -16.91 1.59 -19.14
N TRP A 29 -16.33 1.07 -18.06
CA TRP A 29 -15.00 1.49 -17.60
C TRP A 29 -13.92 1.08 -18.59
N GLY A 30 -13.95 -0.14 -19.14
CA GLY A 30 -13.00 -0.57 -20.19
C GLY A 30 -12.98 0.35 -21.42
N THR A 31 -14.14 0.83 -21.86
CA THR A 31 -14.22 1.78 -22.99
C THR A 31 -13.78 3.22 -22.63
N LEU A 32 -14.01 3.65 -21.39
CA LEU A 32 -13.46 4.89 -20.83
C LEU A 32 -11.93 4.82 -20.70
N LEU A 33 -11.40 3.70 -20.23
CA LEU A 33 -9.97 3.41 -20.08
C LEU A 33 -9.26 3.39 -21.44
N VAL A 34 -9.91 2.90 -22.50
CA VAL A 34 -9.34 2.90 -23.87
C VAL A 34 -9.36 4.30 -24.50
N ARG A 35 -10.30 5.18 -24.12
CA ARG A 35 -10.41 6.54 -24.66
C ARG A 35 -9.55 7.58 -23.94
N ALA A 36 -9.32 7.41 -22.64
CA ALA A 36 -8.50 8.29 -21.81
C ALA A 36 -7.08 8.58 -22.35
N PRO A 37 -6.31 7.62 -22.90
CA PRO A 37 -4.96 7.91 -23.38
C PRO A 37 -4.91 8.80 -24.64
N PHE A 38 -6.02 9.11 -25.30
CA PHE A 38 -6.01 9.90 -26.53
C PHE A 38 -6.18 11.41 -26.33
N GLN A 39 -6.42 11.88 -25.10
CA GLN A 39 -6.55 13.32 -24.80
C GLN A 39 -5.28 13.87 -24.11
N GLY A 40 -4.24 14.16 -24.90
CA GLY A 40 -3.01 14.82 -24.42
C GLY A 40 -1.98 13.92 -23.73
N SER A 41 -0.72 14.36 -23.66
CA SER A 41 0.39 13.55 -23.11
C SER A 41 0.34 13.41 -21.59
N MET A 42 -0.12 14.44 -20.88
CA MET A 42 -0.27 14.44 -19.40
C MET A 42 -1.32 13.43 -18.92
N SER A 43 -2.41 13.23 -19.66
CA SER A 43 -3.47 12.29 -19.26
C SER A 43 -3.00 10.83 -19.37
N ARG A 44 -2.13 10.50 -20.33
CA ARG A 44 -1.57 9.14 -20.48
C ARG A 44 -0.75 8.74 -19.26
N VAL A 45 0.11 9.63 -18.77
CA VAL A 45 0.99 9.32 -17.64
C VAL A 45 0.16 9.12 -16.37
N VAL A 46 -0.77 10.04 -16.09
CA VAL A 46 -1.67 9.96 -14.93
C VAL A 46 -2.56 8.71 -15.00
N PHE A 47 -3.03 8.37 -16.20
CA PHE A 47 -3.85 7.20 -16.45
C PHE A 47 -3.10 5.89 -16.19
N TRP A 48 -1.94 5.70 -16.82
CA TRP A 48 -1.12 4.51 -16.62
C TRP A 48 -0.67 4.39 -15.16
N PHE A 49 -0.45 5.52 -14.50
CA PHE A 49 -0.14 5.56 -13.08
C PHE A 49 -1.30 5.08 -12.20
N HIS A 50 -2.55 5.50 -12.46
CA HIS A 50 -3.72 5.00 -11.73
C HIS A 50 -3.97 3.51 -12.01
N VAL A 51 -3.76 3.06 -13.24
CA VAL A 51 -3.84 1.64 -13.61
C VAL A 51 -2.79 0.82 -12.85
N VAL A 52 -1.56 1.31 -12.75
CA VAL A 52 -0.50 0.65 -11.95
C VAL A 52 -0.83 0.67 -10.47
N THR A 53 -1.37 1.77 -9.94
CA THR A 53 -1.72 1.90 -8.51
C THR A 53 -2.88 0.97 -8.14
N LEU A 54 -3.94 0.92 -8.97
CA LEU A 54 -5.06 -0.02 -8.79
C LEU A 54 -4.62 -1.48 -8.96
N TYR A 55 -3.72 -1.75 -9.90
CA TYR A 55 -3.14 -3.09 -10.08
C TYR A 55 -2.31 -3.51 -8.86
N LEU A 56 -1.51 -2.60 -8.30
CA LEU A 56 -0.73 -2.86 -7.08
C LEU A 56 -1.66 -3.06 -5.87
N MET A 57 -2.71 -2.25 -5.69
CA MET A 57 -3.73 -2.45 -4.64
C MET A 57 -4.50 -3.77 -4.79
N ALA A 58 -4.85 -4.15 -6.02
CA ALA A 58 -5.52 -5.42 -6.31
C ALA A 58 -4.58 -6.62 -6.08
N MET A 59 -3.30 -6.47 -6.42
CA MET A 59 -2.26 -7.47 -6.10
C MET A 59 -2.00 -7.57 -4.60
N PHE A 60 -2.12 -6.47 -3.86
CA PHE A 60 -1.96 -6.42 -2.40
C PHE A 60 -3.10 -7.13 -1.67
N THR A 61 -4.33 -6.95 -2.15
CA THR A 61 -5.50 -7.66 -1.60
C THR A 61 -5.54 -9.14 -1.99
N TYR A 62 -4.90 -9.51 -3.11
CA TYR A 62 -4.89 -10.89 -3.61
C TYR A 62 -3.67 -11.73 -3.17
N SER A 63 -2.59 -11.10 -2.71
CA SER A 63 -1.31 -11.80 -2.53
C SER A 63 -0.78 -11.71 -1.10
N ASN A 64 -0.76 -12.85 -0.40
CA ASN A 64 0.07 -13.14 0.78
C ASN A 64 1.58 -13.13 0.42
N LYS A 65 2.12 -12.03 -0.14
CA LYS A 65 3.51 -11.94 -0.64
C LYS A 65 4.35 -10.87 0.06
N PRO A 66 5.69 -11.03 0.03
CA PRO A 66 6.56 -10.57 1.11
C PRO A 66 6.92 -9.08 1.05
N PRO A 67 7.39 -8.50 2.18
CA PRO A 67 7.54 -7.05 2.41
C PRO A 67 8.54 -6.26 1.52
N ALA A 68 9.11 -6.84 0.47
CA ALA A 68 10.05 -6.17 -0.43
C ALA A 68 9.31 -5.22 -1.37
N ILE A 69 8.04 -5.54 -1.64
CA ILE A 69 7.12 -4.72 -2.42
C ILE A 69 6.77 -3.43 -1.65
N LEU A 70 6.61 -3.51 -0.32
CA LEU A 70 6.35 -2.34 0.54
C LEU A 70 7.52 -1.35 0.59
N LEU A 71 8.76 -1.85 0.57
CA LEU A 71 9.96 -1.02 0.58
C LEU A 71 10.17 -0.32 -0.77
N LEU A 72 9.83 -1.01 -1.87
CA LEU A 72 9.79 -0.42 -3.21
C LEU A 72 8.72 0.67 -3.31
N GLU A 73 7.55 0.46 -2.70
CA GLU A 73 6.50 1.46 -2.58
C GLU A 73 7.00 2.68 -1.80
N TYR A 74 7.68 2.49 -0.67
CA TYR A 74 8.23 3.58 0.14
C TYR A 74 9.31 4.42 -0.59
N LEU A 75 10.18 3.78 -1.36
CA LEU A 75 11.17 4.45 -2.20
C LEU A 75 10.53 5.15 -3.40
N SER A 76 9.46 4.56 -3.96
CA SER A 76 8.67 5.20 -5.00
C SER A 76 7.91 6.43 -4.47
N VAL A 77 7.45 6.39 -3.22
CA VAL A 77 6.81 7.50 -2.51
C VAL A 77 7.80 8.64 -2.31
N ALA A 78 8.98 8.32 -1.78
CA ALA A 78 10.03 9.31 -1.55
C ALA A 78 10.48 9.97 -2.86
N SER A 79 10.69 9.18 -3.93
CA SER A 79 11.06 9.70 -5.24
C SER A 79 9.94 10.51 -5.90
N LEU A 80 8.67 10.12 -5.75
CA LEU A 80 7.53 10.90 -6.26
C LEU A 80 7.33 12.21 -5.50
N ILE A 81 7.57 12.24 -4.19
CA ILE A 81 7.58 13.49 -3.39
C ILE A 81 8.73 14.41 -3.84
N LEU A 82 9.92 13.86 -4.07
CA LEU A 82 11.08 14.59 -4.60
C LEU A 82 10.78 15.21 -5.97
N VAL A 83 10.16 14.46 -6.87
CA VAL A 83 9.75 14.93 -8.19
C VAL A 83 8.63 15.96 -8.09
N ALA A 84 7.63 15.74 -7.24
CA ALA A 84 6.52 16.66 -7.00
C ALA A 84 6.99 18.05 -6.53
N LEU A 85 7.95 18.06 -5.60
CA LEU A 85 8.52 19.30 -5.06
C LEU A 85 9.43 20.03 -6.06
N SER A 86 10.04 19.32 -7.00
CA SER A 86 10.90 19.90 -8.03
C SER A 86 10.14 20.56 -9.19
N LEU A 87 8.88 20.17 -9.44
CA LEU A 87 8.07 20.67 -10.54
C LEU A 87 7.14 21.79 -10.04
N LYS A 88 7.51 23.05 -10.31
CA LYS A 88 6.75 24.27 -9.94
C LYS A 88 5.28 24.34 -10.43
N ALA A 89 4.75 23.35 -11.14
CA ALA A 89 3.54 23.53 -11.95
C ALA A 89 2.52 22.37 -11.93
N SER A 90 2.50 21.48 -10.93
CA SER A 90 1.59 20.34 -10.99
C SER A 90 0.93 19.97 -9.65
N ILE A 91 -0.18 20.67 -9.38
CA ILE A 91 -1.21 20.37 -8.36
C ILE A 91 -1.47 18.86 -8.16
N PRO A 92 -1.62 18.00 -9.19
CA PRO A 92 -1.89 16.58 -8.98
C PRO A 92 -0.80 15.83 -8.20
N TYR A 93 0.45 16.28 -8.26
CA TYR A 93 1.55 15.61 -7.58
C TYR A 93 1.56 15.89 -6.07
N TYR A 94 1.10 17.07 -5.66
CA TYR A 94 0.89 17.38 -4.24
C TYR A 94 -0.22 16.53 -3.62
N GLY A 95 -1.34 16.36 -4.34
CA GLY A 95 -2.43 15.48 -3.88
C GLY A 95 -1.95 14.04 -3.71
N PHE A 96 -1.17 13.54 -4.66
CA PHE A 96 -0.58 12.21 -4.59
C PHE A 96 0.42 12.06 -3.42
N ALA A 97 1.31 13.04 -3.23
CA ALA A 97 2.24 13.07 -2.08
C ALA A 97 1.50 13.03 -0.74
N ILE A 98 0.40 13.77 -0.59
CA ILE A 98 -0.42 13.76 0.63
C ILE A 98 -1.05 12.38 0.85
N ILE A 99 -1.63 11.77 -0.18
CA ILE A 99 -2.23 10.42 -0.07
C ILE A 99 -1.19 9.40 0.41
N LEU A 100 0.02 9.45 -0.16
CA LEU A 100 1.10 8.55 0.23
C LEU A 100 1.54 8.77 1.68
N LEU A 101 1.65 10.02 2.13
CA LEU A 101 1.94 10.33 3.53
C LEU A 101 0.89 9.76 4.47
N VAL A 102 -0.39 9.85 4.08
CA VAL A 102 -1.49 9.26 4.86
C VAL A 102 -1.38 7.74 4.91
N LEU A 103 -1.05 7.07 3.80
CA LEU A 103 -0.86 5.61 3.79
C LEU A 103 0.29 5.17 4.71
N VAL A 104 1.42 5.88 4.64
CA VAL A 104 2.57 5.64 5.52
C VAL A 104 2.21 5.86 6.98
N TRP A 105 1.43 6.90 7.29
CA TRP A 105 0.94 7.19 8.62
C TRP A 105 0.02 6.09 9.17
N VAL A 106 -0.99 5.70 8.40
CA VAL A 106 -1.91 4.61 8.76
C VAL A 106 -1.15 3.31 8.99
N GLY A 107 -0.24 2.94 8.06
CA GLY A 107 0.54 1.72 8.18
C GLY A 107 1.43 1.69 9.42
N SER A 108 2.11 2.79 9.71
CA SER A 108 2.97 2.92 10.89
C SER A 108 2.18 2.90 12.20
N GLU A 109 1.00 3.51 12.23
CA GLU A 109 0.13 3.50 13.42
C GLU A 109 -0.48 2.12 13.66
N MET A 110 -0.84 1.39 12.61
CA MET A 110 -1.32 0.01 12.73
C MET A 110 -0.23 -0.93 13.26
N GLY A 111 1.00 -0.83 12.71
CA GLY A 111 2.12 -1.62 13.21
C GLY A 111 2.47 -1.29 14.66
N GLU A 112 2.39 -0.01 15.06
CA GLU A 112 2.58 0.39 16.45
C GLU A 112 1.49 -0.15 17.39
N ARG A 113 0.22 -0.13 16.98
CA ARG A 113 -0.88 -0.70 17.77
C ARG A 113 -0.71 -2.20 17.99
N ILE A 114 -0.34 -2.95 16.95
CA ILE A 114 -0.07 -4.38 17.07
C ILE A 114 1.05 -4.64 18.08
N ARG A 115 2.14 -3.86 18.01
CA ARG A 115 3.25 -3.94 18.96
C ARG A 115 2.79 -3.70 20.40
N GLN A 116 1.97 -2.68 20.62
CA GLN A 116 1.42 -2.33 21.94
C GLN A 116 0.49 -3.41 22.50
N GLU A 117 -0.38 -3.97 21.67
CA GLU A 117 -1.27 -5.07 22.09
C GLU A 117 -0.46 -6.32 22.48
N CYS A 118 0.61 -6.64 21.75
CA CYS A 118 1.52 -7.73 22.14
C CYS A 118 2.18 -7.48 23.51
N GLU A 119 2.63 -6.25 23.77
CA GLU A 119 3.21 -5.88 25.07
C GLU A 119 2.18 -5.99 26.21
N ILE A 120 0.94 -5.54 25.98
CA ILE A 120 -0.14 -5.64 26.95
C ILE A 120 -0.45 -7.10 27.26
N ILE A 121 -0.52 -7.96 26.24
CA ILE A 121 -0.73 -9.41 26.39
C ILE A 121 0.38 -10.03 27.25
N PHE A 122 1.65 -9.70 26.95
CA PHE A 122 2.80 -10.18 27.72
C PHE A 122 2.71 -9.73 29.18
N LEU A 123 2.50 -8.44 29.43
CA LEU A 123 2.38 -7.89 30.79
C LEU A 123 1.21 -8.53 31.55
N THR A 124 0.06 -8.68 30.91
CA THR A 124 -1.12 -9.32 31.52
C THR A 124 -0.82 -10.76 31.91
N ALA A 125 -0.13 -11.51 31.05
CA ALA A 125 0.26 -12.89 31.35
C ALA A 125 1.24 -12.98 32.54
N THR A 126 2.17 -12.02 32.69
CA THR A 126 3.09 -11.99 33.84
C THR A 126 2.40 -11.68 35.17
N GLN A 127 1.25 -10.98 35.15
CA GLN A 127 0.49 -10.60 36.35
C GLN A 127 -0.47 -11.68 36.85
N LEU A 128 -0.59 -12.81 36.16
CA LEU A 128 -1.44 -13.91 36.59
C LEU A 128 -0.92 -14.54 37.89
N ASN A 129 -1.80 -14.95 38.79
CA ASN A 129 -1.44 -15.68 40.02
C ASN A 129 -1.09 -17.15 39.72
N TRP A 130 -0.04 -17.38 38.94
CA TRP A 130 0.38 -18.70 38.45
C TRP A 130 1.05 -19.58 39.51
N THR A 131 1.38 -19.02 40.68
CA THR A 131 2.00 -19.73 41.81
C THR A 131 1.15 -20.87 42.36
N ASN A 132 -0.18 -20.80 42.19
CA ASN A 132 -1.12 -21.82 42.64
C ASN A 132 -1.55 -22.80 41.53
N TRP A 133 -1.05 -22.64 40.31
CA TRP A 133 -1.45 -23.47 39.18
C TRP A 133 -0.79 -24.84 39.20
N ASN A 134 -1.35 -25.81 38.49
CA ASN A 134 -0.72 -27.12 38.30
C ASN A 134 0.57 -27.00 37.44
N LYS A 135 1.42 -28.04 37.46
CA LYS A 135 2.71 -28.04 36.74
C LYS A 135 2.54 -27.81 35.23
N SER A 136 1.52 -28.42 34.61
CA SER A 136 1.24 -28.32 33.18
C SER A 136 0.95 -26.88 32.74
N ASN A 137 0.04 -26.20 33.46
CA ASN A 137 -0.36 -24.83 33.14
C ASN A 137 0.80 -23.84 33.35
N ARG A 138 1.64 -24.05 34.38
CA ARG A 138 2.86 -23.25 34.58
C ARG A 138 3.82 -23.41 33.41
N GLN A 139 4.02 -24.63 32.92
CA GLN A 139 4.89 -24.89 31.77
C GLN A 139 4.34 -24.22 30.50
N MET A 140 3.03 -24.29 30.28
CA MET A 140 2.37 -23.60 29.17
C MET A 140 2.54 -22.08 29.26
N LEU A 141 2.34 -21.48 30.44
CA LEU A 141 2.54 -20.05 30.66
C LEU A 141 4.00 -19.65 30.41
N LEU A 142 4.96 -20.42 30.89
CA LEU A 142 6.39 -20.16 30.64
C LEU A 142 6.71 -20.20 29.15
N MET A 143 6.20 -21.19 28.42
CA MET A 143 6.38 -21.27 26.96
C MET A 143 5.73 -20.07 26.25
N PHE A 144 4.54 -19.68 26.68
CA PHE A 144 3.85 -18.49 26.18
C PHE A 144 4.65 -17.21 26.42
N LEU A 145 5.18 -17.01 27.63
CA LEU A 145 6.01 -15.85 27.98
C LEU A 145 7.30 -15.80 27.16
N VAL A 146 7.95 -16.95 26.91
CA VAL A 146 9.13 -17.03 26.04
C VAL A 146 8.79 -16.62 24.61
N ILE A 147 7.67 -17.08 24.07
CA ILE A 147 7.22 -16.73 22.71
C ILE A 147 6.84 -15.25 22.60
N THR A 148 6.17 -14.71 23.61
CA THR A 148 5.65 -13.33 23.62
C THR A 148 6.64 -12.30 24.15
N GLN A 149 7.83 -12.72 24.59
CA GLN A 149 8.88 -11.83 25.08
C GLN A 149 9.30 -10.78 24.04
N GLN A 150 9.26 -11.13 22.75
CA GLN A 150 9.49 -10.21 21.65
C GLN A 150 8.15 -9.83 21.03
N PRO A 151 7.72 -8.55 21.11
CA PRO A 151 6.46 -8.14 20.51
C PRO A 151 6.51 -8.35 19.00
N LEU A 152 5.35 -8.65 18.41
CA LEU A 152 5.27 -8.85 16.97
C LEU A 152 5.52 -7.53 16.26
N GLU A 153 6.69 -7.42 15.64
CA GLU A 153 7.08 -6.26 14.85
C GLU A 153 6.91 -6.56 13.37
N ILE A 154 6.17 -5.69 12.66
CA ILE A 154 6.11 -5.75 11.20
C ILE A 154 7.42 -5.17 10.67
N ASN A 155 8.35 -6.07 10.38
CA ASN A 155 9.66 -5.73 9.85
C ASN A 155 9.69 -5.93 8.34
N CYS A 156 10.00 -4.85 7.62
CA CYS A 156 10.27 -4.90 6.19
C CYS A 156 11.70 -5.36 5.95
N TYR A 157 11.91 -6.68 5.81
CA TYR A 157 13.20 -7.31 5.47
C TYR A 157 14.38 -6.91 6.38
N GLY A 158 14.09 -6.55 7.64
CA GLY A 158 15.11 -6.13 8.61
C GLY A 158 15.65 -4.70 8.41
N PHE A 159 15.24 -4.01 7.34
CA PHE A 159 15.65 -2.63 7.06
C PHE A 159 14.78 -1.61 7.77
N PHE A 160 13.49 -1.91 7.90
CA PHE A 160 12.53 -0.92 8.35
C PHE A 160 11.46 -1.54 9.24
N LYS A 161 11.30 -1.00 10.44
CA LYS A 161 10.22 -1.37 11.35
C LYS A 161 9.04 -0.46 11.09
N MET A 162 7.85 -1.03 10.90
CA MET A 162 6.64 -0.28 10.62
C MET A 162 6.03 0.24 11.93
N ASN A 163 6.71 1.18 12.57
CA ASN A 163 6.35 1.76 13.87
C ASN A 163 6.36 3.30 13.80
N ARG A 164 6.07 4.01 14.90
CA ARG A 164 6.12 5.49 14.91
C ARG A 164 7.51 6.07 14.60
N GLU A 165 8.58 5.31 14.79
CA GLU A 165 9.94 5.72 14.43
C GLU A 165 10.11 5.87 12.90
N ALA A 166 9.41 5.04 12.13
CA ALA A 166 9.33 5.18 10.67
C ALA A 166 8.86 6.55 10.23
N LEU A 167 7.80 7.06 10.87
CA LEU A 167 7.22 8.36 10.56
C LEU A 167 8.18 9.49 10.86
N LEU A 168 8.91 9.39 11.97
CA LEU A 168 9.94 10.37 12.33
C LEU A 168 11.09 10.38 11.32
N LYS A 169 11.48 9.22 10.79
CA LYS A 169 12.51 9.13 9.74
C LYS A 169 12.03 9.78 8.44
N VAL A 170 10.78 9.54 8.04
CA VAL A 170 10.18 10.18 6.85
C VAL A 170 10.05 11.68 7.02
N SER A 171 9.54 12.15 8.15
CA SER A 171 9.37 13.59 8.39
C SER A 171 10.72 14.31 8.40
N ARG A 172 11.77 13.71 8.97
CA ARG A 172 13.14 14.22 8.92
C ARG A 172 13.67 14.29 7.49
N LEU A 173 13.49 13.25 6.68
CA LEU A 173 13.91 13.25 5.27
C LEU A 173 13.22 14.36 4.47
N ILE A 174 11.90 14.52 4.63
CA ILE A 174 11.14 15.58 3.98
C ILE A 174 11.64 16.95 4.43
N HIS A 175 11.86 17.14 5.72
CA HIS A 175 12.36 18.40 6.26
C HIS A 175 13.76 18.74 5.71
N VAL A 176 14.70 17.79 5.72
CA VAL A 176 16.05 17.97 5.17
C VAL A 176 15.97 18.35 3.70
N PHE A 177 15.13 17.66 2.93
CA PHE A 177 14.97 17.96 1.51
C PHE A 177 14.39 19.36 1.27
N LEU A 178 13.34 19.74 2.01
CA LEU A 178 12.75 21.08 1.89
C LEU A 178 13.73 22.19 2.26
N THR A 179 14.55 21.98 3.29
CA THR A 179 15.58 22.93 3.71
C THR A 179 16.69 23.05 2.66
N TRP A 180 17.16 21.92 2.12
CA TRP A 180 18.14 21.90 1.03
C TRP A 180 17.61 22.62 -0.22
N TYR A 181 16.37 22.31 -0.63
CA TYR A 181 15.74 22.94 -1.79
C TYR A 181 15.61 24.46 -1.63
N LYS A 182 15.20 24.93 -0.45
CA LYS A 182 15.17 26.38 -0.12
C LYS A 182 16.55 27.01 -0.20
N SER A 183 17.60 26.31 0.23
CA SER A 183 18.97 26.81 0.17
C SER A 183 19.51 26.94 -1.25
N CYS A 184 19.09 26.08 -2.18
CA CYS A 184 19.52 26.15 -3.59
C CYS A 184 18.71 27.14 -4.43
N ALA A 185 17.55 27.59 -3.94
CA ALA A 185 16.67 28.52 -4.66
C ALA A 185 17.00 30.00 -4.40
N ASN A 186 17.81 30.29 -3.37
CA ASN A 186 18.39 31.62 -3.09
C ASN A 186 19.77 31.73 -3.74
#